data_AF-A0A5A8D005-F1
#
_entry.id   AF-A0A5A8D005-F1
#
_cell.length_a   1.000
_cell.length_b   1.000
_cell.length_c   1.000
_cell.angle_alpha   90.00
_cell.angle_beta   90.00
_cell.angle_gamma   90.00
#
_symmetry.space_group_name_H-M   'P 1'
#
loop_
_entity.id
_entity.type
_entity.pdbx_description
1 polymer ?
#
loop_
_entity_poly.entity_id
_entity_poly.type
_entity_poly.pdbx_seq_one_letter_code
_entity_poly.pdbx_strand_id
1 'polypeptide(L)'
;MTDNGCVLTRSAPIGGREDPVKAGRGLARELFAELAHGGCVDEHALDQLIIWMALADGESRVRCGPPSLHTTTAADIARVFLPTVEITFEPIAEGKHGHVAVVKGAGLSPGSVASARAP
;
A
#
# COMPACT_ATOMS: atom_id res chain seq x y z
N MET A 1 3.74 -18.14 5.46
CA MET A 1 2.88 -17.79 4.31
C MET A 1 1.52 -17.40 4.89
N THR A 2 0.90 -16.32 4.41
CA THR A 2 -0.46 -16.00 4.87
C THR A 2 -1.45 -17.05 4.35
N ASP A 3 -2.65 -17.07 4.92
CA ASP A 3 -3.78 -17.91 4.51
C ASP A 3 -4.15 -17.75 3.01
N ASN A 4 -3.79 -16.62 2.40
CA ASN A 4 -4.07 -16.30 0.99
C ASN A 4 -2.81 -16.34 0.09
N GLY A 5 -1.69 -16.88 0.59
CA GLY A 5 -0.46 -17.03 -0.20
C GLY A 5 0.41 -15.78 -0.30
N CYS A 6 0.10 -14.69 0.41
CA CYS A 6 0.95 -13.51 0.45
C CYS A 6 2.27 -13.81 1.18
N VAL A 7 3.35 -13.20 0.70
CA VAL A 7 4.70 -13.28 1.26
C VAL A 7 5.15 -11.88 1.65
N LEU A 8 5.32 -11.65 2.95
CA LEU A 8 5.83 -10.40 3.51
C LEU A 8 7.27 -10.62 3.97
N THR A 9 8.13 -9.64 3.69
CA THR A 9 9.55 -9.68 4.04
C THR A 9 9.96 -8.36 4.65
N ARG A 10 10.89 -8.40 5.60
CA ARG A 10 11.50 -7.21 6.20
C ARG A 10 13.01 -7.32 6.05
N SER A 11 13.65 -6.25 5.65
CA SER A 11 15.11 -6.15 5.55
C SER A 11 15.58 -4.76 5.96
N ALA A 12 16.74 -4.68 6.58
CA ALA A 12 17.42 -3.41 6.82
C ALA A 12 18.93 -3.58 6.59
N PRO A 13 19.61 -2.53 6.09
CA PRO A 13 21.06 -2.50 6.13
C PRO A 13 21.52 -2.47 7.59
N ILE A 14 22.56 -3.24 7.92
CA ILE A 14 23.20 -3.17 9.24
C ILE A 14 24.40 -2.25 9.12
N GLY A 15 24.42 -1.18 9.92
CA GLY A 15 25.45 -0.15 9.86
C GLY A 15 26.63 -0.43 10.80
N GLY A 16 27.87 -0.31 10.30
CA GLY A 16 29.08 -0.17 11.11
C GLY A 16 29.22 -1.16 12.28
N ARG A 17 29.17 -0.65 13.52
CA ARG A 17 29.35 -1.38 14.80
C ARG A 17 28.03 -1.87 15.43
N GLU A 18 26.93 -1.86 14.69
CA GLU A 18 25.65 -2.35 15.20
C GLU A 18 25.70 -3.86 15.49
N ASP A 19 25.13 -4.28 16.62
CA ASP A 19 25.02 -5.69 16.99
C ASP A 19 24.01 -6.40 16.06
N PRO A 20 24.44 -7.37 15.23
CA PRO A 20 23.55 -8.07 14.30
C PRO A 20 22.41 -8.81 14.98
N VAL A 21 22.61 -9.30 16.21
CA VAL A 21 21.57 -10.02 16.96
C VAL A 21 20.48 -9.05 17.39
N LYS A 22 20.87 -7.85 17.85
CA LYS A 22 19.92 -6.79 18.20
C LYS A 22 19.15 -6.30 16.98
N ALA A 23 19.85 -6.04 15.87
CA ALA A 23 19.24 -5.63 14.60
C ALA A 23 18.24 -6.68 14.09
N GLY A 24 18.64 -7.95 14.07
CA GLY A 24 17.77 -9.07 13.68
C GLY A 24 16.52 -9.21 14.55
N ARG A 25 16.64 -9.02 15.87
CA ARG A 25 15.47 -8.98 16.77
C ARG A 25 14.54 -7.81 16.46
N GLY A 26 15.08 -6.65 16.07
CA GLY A 26 14.29 -5.51 15.64
C GLY A 26 13.46 -5.84 14.39
N LEU A 27 14.12 -6.32 13.34
CA LEU A 27 13.49 -6.76 12.09
C LEU A 27 12.41 -7.82 12.31
N ALA A 28 12.68 -8.82 13.16
CA ALA A 28 11.70 -9.84 13.48
C ALA A 28 10.45 -9.24 14.14
N ARG A 29 10.60 -8.32 15.10
CA ARG A 29 9.45 -7.66 15.76
C ARG A 29 8.62 -6.85 14.78
N GLU A 30 9.27 -6.09 13.89
CA GLU A 30 8.60 -5.31 12.87
C GLU A 30 7.83 -6.22 11.90
N LEU A 31 8.45 -7.30 11.42
CA LEU A 31 7.76 -8.28 10.57
C LEU A 31 6.58 -8.95 11.28
N PHE A 32 6.70 -9.29 12.57
CA PHE A 32 5.59 -9.83 13.34
C PHE A 32 4.45 -8.82 13.53
N ALA A 33 4.75 -7.53 13.67
CA ALA A 33 3.73 -6.48 13.73
C ALA A 33 2.95 -6.39 12.41
N GLU A 34 3.65 -6.37 11.27
CA GLU A 34 3.03 -6.40 9.93
C GLU A 34 2.11 -7.62 9.74
N LEU A 35 2.61 -8.81 10.11
CA LEU A 35 1.82 -10.05 10.05
C LEU A 35 0.60 -10.01 10.96
N ALA A 36 0.71 -9.42 12.15
CA ALA A 36 -0.39 -9.32 13.11
C ALA A 36 -1.52 -8.40 12.63
N HIS A 37 -1.23 -7.45 11.74
CA HIS A 37 -2.23 -6.57 11.13
C HIS A 37 -3.04 -7.27 10.04
N GLY A 38 -2.59 -8.42 9.54
CA GLY A 38 -3.28 -9.18 8.50
C GLY A 38 -3.21 -8.51 7.11
N GLY A 39 -2.18 -7.69 6.89
CA GLY A 39 -1.92 -7.04 5.60
C GLY A 39 -1.53 -8.05 4.52
N CYS A 40 -1.94 -7.76 3.29
CA CYS A 40 -1.48 -8.44 2.07
C CYS A 40 -0.16 -7.86 1.54
N VAL A 41 0.14 -6.61 1.90
CA VAL A 41 1.31 -5.83 1.50
C VAL A 41 1.86 -5.08 2.72
N ASP A 42 3.17 -4.80 2.72
CA ASP A 42 3.80 -3.91 3.69
C ASP A 42 3.58 -2.43 3.33
N GLU A 43 3.97 -1.53 4.25
CA GLU A 43 3.86 -0.08 4.09
C GLU A 43 4.53 0.45 2.81
N HIS A 44 5.71 -0.08 2.43
CA HIS A 44 6.47 0.40 1.29
C HIS A 44 5.87 -0.06 -0.04
N ALA A 45 5.36 -1.29 -0.09
CA ALA A 45 4.65 -1.82 -1.24
C ALA A 45 3.33 -1.06 -1.47
N LEU A 46 2.61 -0.71 -0.40
CA LEU A 46 1.37 0.06 -0.50
C LEU A 46 1.60 1.45 -1.11
N ASP A 47 2.68 2.13 -0.73
CA ASP A 47 3.05 3.46 -1.27
C ASP A 47 3.06 3.48 -2.81
N GLN A 48 3.59 2.41 -3.42
CA GLN A 48 3.66 2.27 -4.88
C GLN A 48 2.34 1.75 -5.48
N LEU A 49 1.66 0.85 -4.78
CA LEU A 49 0.47 0.19 -5.28
C LEU A 49 -0.72 1.15 -5.47
N ILE A 50 -0.83 2.17 -4.62
CA ILE A 50 -1.92 3.17 -4.69
C ILE A 50 -2.03 3.82 -6.07
N ILE A 51 -0.91 4.08 -6.75
CA ILE A 51 -0.92 4.68 -8.08
C ILE A 51 -1.61 3.74 -9.08
N TRP A 52 -1.27 2.45 -9.04
CA TRP A 52 -1.87 1.46 -9.94
C TRP A 52 -3.34 1.23 -9.64
N MET A 53 -3.72 1.19 -8.36
CA MET A 53 -5.12 1.10 -7.94
C MET A 53 -5.93 2.32 -8.43
N ALA A 54 -5.33 3.51 -8.40
CA ALA A 54 -5.97 4.73 -8.88
C ALA A 54 -6.15 4.76 -10.41
N LEU A 55 -5.26 4.12 -11.16
CA LEU A 55 -5.36 4.02 -12.62
C LEU A 55 -6.29 2.90 -13.09
N ALA A 56 -6.51 1.87 -12.27
CA ALA A 56 -7.29 0.69 -12.61
C ALA A 56 -8.75 1.03 -12.94
N ASP A 57 -9.41 0.12 -13.67
CA ASP A 57 -10.85 0.16 -13.88
C ASP A 57 -11.58 -0.51 -12.69
N GLY A 58 -12.64 0.13 -12.21
CA GLY A 58 -13.44 -0.34 -11.08
C GLY A 58 -12.84 -0.08 -9.69
N GLU A 59 -13.17 -0.95 -8.73
CA GLU A 59 -12.76 -0.83 -7.33
C GLU A 59 -11.67 -1.85 -6.98
N SER A 60 -10.53 -1.36 -6.49
CA SER A 60 -9.45 -2.16 -5.92
C SER A 60 -9.56 -2.16 -4.39
N ARG A 61 -9.37 -3.32 -3.75
CA ARG A 61 -9.36 -3.47 -2.29
C ARG A 61 -8.12 -4.25 -1.85
N VAL A 62 -7.32 -3.67 -0.95
CA VAL A 62 -6.09 -4.29 -0.45
C VAL A 62 -6.03 -4.19 1.07
N ARG A 63 -5.86 -5.32 1.76
CA ARG A 63 -5.56 -5.32 3.20
C ARG A 63 -4.12 -4.86 3.43
N CYS A 64 -3.91 -3.98 4.38
CA CYS A 64 -2.61 -3.40 4.69
C CYS A 64 -2.50 -3.04 6.19
N GLY A 65 -1.32 -2.59 6.63
CA GLY A 65 -1.18 -1.86 7.89
C GLY A 65 -1.78 -0.44 7.81
N PRO A 66 -1.56 0.40 8.83
CA PRO A 66 -1.89 1.83 8.76
C PRO A 66 -1.18 2.49 7.56
N PRO A 67 -1.85 3.40 6.83
CA PRO A 67 -1.21 4.09 5.71
C PRO A 67 -0.05 4.96 6.21
N SER A 68 1.09 4.89 5.53
CA SER A 68 2.24 5.75 5.80
C SER A 68 1.96 7.19 5.33
N LEU A 69 2.80 8.15 5.74
CA LEU A 69 2.74 9.51 5.19
C LEU A 69 3.00 9.52 3.67
N HIS A 70 3.83 8.60 3.18
CA HIS A 70 4.08 8.46 1.75
C HIS A 70 2.85 7.93 1.02
N THR A 71 2.14 6.95 1.62
CA THR A 71 0.88 6.42 1.08
C THR A 71 -0.16 7.53 0.95
N THR A 72 -0.35 8.33 2.00
CA THR A 72 -1.33 9.43 1.97
C THR A 72 -0.93 10.51 0.97
N THR A 73 0.36 10.84 0.88
CA THR A 73 0.87 11.79 -0.11
C THR A 73 0.65 11.30 -1.54
N ALA A 74 0.92 10.01 -1.81
CA ALA A 74 0.67 9.41 -3.12
C ALA A 74 -0.83 9.43 -3.48
N ALA A 75 -1.72 9.18 -2.51
CA ALA A 75 -3.16 9.28 -2.69
C ALA A 75 -3.60 10.72 -3.00
N ASP A 76 -3.03 11.72 -2.33
CA ASP A 76 -3.33 13.13 -2.60
C ASP A 76 -2.85 13.56 -3.98
N ILE A 77 -1.65 13.15 -4.38
CA ILE A 77 -1.15 13.37 -5.75
C ILE A 77 -2.09 12.70 -6.77
N ALA A 78 -2.50 11.45 -6.53
CA ALA A 78 -3.42 10.77 -7.42
C ALA A 78 -4.74 11.54 -7.60
N ARG A 79 -5.31 12.09 -6.52
CA ARG A 79 -6.53 12.93 -6.57
C ARG A 79 -6.34 14.22 -7.39
N VAL A 80 -5.15 14.83 -7.34
CA VAL A 80 -4.84 16.04 -8.12
C VAL A 80 -4.87 15.74 -9.63
N PHE A 81 -4.33 14.60 -10.05
CA PHE A 81 -4.24 14.25 -11.47
C PHE A 81 -5.47 13.49 -11.99
N LEU A 82 -6.17 12.78 -11.11
CA LEU A 82 -7.31 11.91 -11.43
C LEU A 82 -8.51 12.34 -10.57
N PRO A 83 -9.25 13.40 -10.96
CA PRO A 83 -10.30 13.97 -10.12
C PRO A 83 -11.51 13.04 -9.87
N THR A 84 -11.61 11.95 -10.65
CA THR A 84 -12.64 10.91 -10.48
C THR A 84 -12.24 9.80 -9.51
N VAL A 85 -10.99 9.78 -9.02
CA VAL A 85 -10.53 8.73 -8.10
C VAL A 85 -11.07 8.96 -6.69
N GLU A 86 -11.59 7.91 -6.07
CA GLU A 86 -11.94 7.89 -4.65
C GLU A 86 -10.97 6.96 -3.92
N ILE A 87 -10.34 7.43 -2.86
CA ILE A 87 -9.36 6.66 -2.07
C ILE A 87 -9.73 6.77 -0.60
N THR A 88 -9.94 5.65 0.08
CA THR A 88 -10.21 5.55 1.52
C THR A 88 -9.36 4.46 2.18
N PHE A 89 -9.11 4.62 3.48
CA PHE A 89 -8.43 3.64 4.31
C PHE A 89 -9.37 3.26 5.46
N GLU A 90 -9.92 2.05 5.39
CA GLU A 90 -10.94 1.56 6.33
C GLU A 90 -10.31 0.66 7.39
N PRO A 91 -10.50 0.88 8.70
CA PRO A 91 -9.99 -0.03 9.73
C PRO A 91 -10.70 -1.40 9.65
N ILE A 92 -9.94 -2.49 9.78
CA ILE A 92 -10.50 -3.86 9.69
C ILE A 92 -11.34 -4.23 10.92
N ALA A 93 -10.99 -3.70 12.10
CA ALA A 93 -11.76 -3.82 13.33
C ALA A 93 -11.29 -2.78 14.36
N GLU A 94 -12.16 -2.44 15.30
CA GLU A 94 -11.84 -1.55 16.42
C GLU A 94 -10.71 -2.15 17.26
N GLY A 95 -9.65 -1.37 17.50
CA GLY A 95 -8.46 -1.82 18.25
C GLY A 95 -7.45 -2.68 17.47
N LYS A 96 -7.68 -2.97 16.18
CA LYS A 96 -6.67 -3.56 15.29
C LYS A 96 -6.00 -2.46 14.46
N HIS A 97 -4.69 -2.56 14.26
CA HIS A 97 -3.96 -1.60 13.42
C HIS A 97 -4.08 -1.87 11.91
N GLY A 98 -4.72 -2.98 11.51
CA GLY A 98 -4.92 -3.31 10.10
C GLY A 98 -5.99 -2.45 9.43
N HIS A 99 -5.76 -2.09 8.18
CA HIS A 99 -6.64 -1.30 7.33
C HIS A 99 -6.93 -2.02 6.01
N VAL A 100 -7.96 -1.55 5.30
CA VAL A 100 -8.22 -1.87 3.89
C VAL A 100 -8.10 -0.58 3.11
N ALA A 101 -7.14 -0.52 2.19
CA ALA A 101 -7.12 0.51 1.15
C ALA A 101 -8.20 0.18 0.12
N VAL A 102 -9.17 1.08 -0.04
CA VAL A 102 -10.24 0.98 -1.02
C VAL A 102 -10.07 2.12 -2.02
N VAL A 103 -9.95 1.77 -3.30
CA VAL A 103 -9.70 2.73 -4.37
C VAL A 103 -10.67 2.48 -5.51
N LYS A 104 -11.52 3.44 -5.82
CA LYS A 104 -12.27 3.47 -7.09
C LYS A 104 -11.42 4.19 -8.11
N GLY A 105 -10.87 3.43 -9.05
CA GLY A 105 -9.90 3.90 -10.03
C GLY A 105 -10.54 4.66 -11.19
N ALA A 106 -9.70 5.37 -11.94
CA ALA A 106 -10.10 6.22 -13.05
C ALA A 106 -10.40 5.46 -14.37
N GLY A 107 -10.14 4.15 -14.42
CA GLY A 107 -10.41 3.33 -15.62
C GLY A 107 -9.53 3.66 -16.82
N LEU A 108 -8.24 3.96 -16.59
CA LEU A 108 -7.31 4.31 -17.66
C LEU A 108 -6.85 3.07 -18.43
N SER A 109 -7.45 2.83 -19.60
CA SER A 109 -7.01 1.82 -20.55
C SER A 109 -5.99 2.37 -21.56
N PRO A 110 -4.99 1.60 -22.02
CA PRO A 110 -4.12 1.98 -23.13
C PRO A 110 -4.95 2.28 -24.40
N GLY A 111 -5.18 3.57 -24.69
CA GLY A 111 -6.01 4.03 -25.81
C GLY A 111 -7.00 5.14 -25.47
N SER A 112 -7.36 5.34 -24.19
CA SER A 112 -8.32 6.38 -23.78
C SER A 112 -7.81 7.81 -24.04
N VAL A 113 -6.49 8.00 -24.05
CA VAL A 113 -5.84 9.29 -24.35
C VAL A 113 -5.96 9.67 -25.83
N ALA A 114 -6.13 8.71 -26.74
CA ALA A 114 -6.25 8.99 -28.19
C ALA A 114 -7.59 9.65 -28.56
N SER A 115 -8.64 9.45 -27.76
CA SER A 115 -9.96 10.06 -28.01
C SER A 115 -10.10 11.49 -27.48
N ALA A 116 -9.17 11.95 -26.64
CA ALA A 116 -9.23 13.28 -26.01
C ALA A 116 -8.45 14.37 -26.78
N ARG A 117 -7.84 14.01 -27.92
CA ARG A 117 -7.17 14.94 -28.85
C ARG A 117 -7.83 14.89 -30.23
N ALA A 118 -9.01 15.48 -30.35
CA ALA A 118 -9.56 15.91 -31.62
C ALA A 118 -10.00 17.38 -31.50
N PRO A 119 -9.23 18.34 -32.03
CA PRO A 119 -9.82 19.54 -32.63
C PRO A 119 -10.42 19.22 -34.01
#